data_AF-A0ABD1Q4Z2-F1
#
_entry.id   AF-A0ABD1Q4Z2-F1
#
_cell.length_a   1.000
_cell.length_b   1.000
_cell.length_c   1.000
_cell.angle_alpha   90.00
_cell.angle_beta   90.00
_cell.angle_gamma   90.00
#
_symmetry.space_group_name_H-M   'P 1'
#
loop_
_entity.id
_entity.type
_entity.pdbx_description
1 polymer ?
#
loop_
_entity_poly.entity_id
_entity_poly.type
_entity_poly.pdbx_seq_one_letter_code
_entity_poly.pdbx_strand_id
1 'polypeptide(L)'
;MPATDGVGALFIVFAIGNGLYACWVTQRTSFCSKIFIKALEPVSKFPDLNRPTYWMLGAGFCWMSFWILAVIGALNFYVPPLIIMALVLSLAWTAEVMRNVANLTVSRVISLYYLIGMQSSTQFCFQRALSNNLGSACLGSLFVPAIEALRILARGLNLLEGEDEFMFSCAHCCLRVMDSIFRRGNGWAYVQIAAYGKDFGKASQDTWDLFEKREMEPIVDSDITSAICFLTRVCSGSI
;
A
#
# COMPACT_ATOMS: atom_id res chain seq x y z
N MET A 1 -8.81 -6.48 33.69
CA MET A 1 -7.73 -5.54 33.34
C MET A 1 -8.37 -4.41 32.55
N PRO A 2 -8.23 -3.15 32.96
CA PRO A 2 -8.86 -2.05 32.23
C PRO A 2 -8.20 -1.97 30.84
N ALA A 3 -9.02 -1.83 29.79
CA ALA A 3 -8.57 -1.85 28.40
C ALA A 3 -7.46 -0.83 28.09
N THR A 4 -7.35 0.23 28.90
CA THR A 4 -6.31 1.25 28.87
C THR A 4 -4.89 0.73 29.10
N ASP A 5 -4.71 -0.25 30.00
CA ASP A 5 -3.38 -0.78 30.34
C ASP A 5 -2.82 -1.63 29.19
N GLY A 6 -3.70 -2.37 28.51
CA GLY A 6 -3.34 -3.16 27.32
C GLY A 6 -2.96 -2.29 26.12
N VAL A 7 -3.66 -1.17 25.93
CA VAL A 7 -3.35 -0.18 24.89
C VAL A 7 -1.99 0.50 25.17
N GLY A 8 -1.71 0.83 26.43
CA GLY A 8 -0.41 1.37 26.84
C GLY A 8 0.75 0.41 26.56
N ALA A 9 0.59 -0.87 26.90
CA ALA A 9 1.59 -1.89 26.61
C ALA A 9 1.84 -2.06 25.10
N LEU A 10 0.78 -2.05 24.27
CA LEU A 10 0.90 -2.10 22.81
C LEU A 10 1.69 -0.93 22.24
N PHE A 11 1.45 0.30 22.73
CA PHE A 11 2.21 1.46 22.28
C PHE A 11 3.68 1.39 22.66
N ILE A 12 4.01 0.87 23.84
CA ILE A 12 5.40 0.67 24.27
C ILE A 12 6.09 -0.36 23.39
N VAL A 13 5.46 -1.51 23.13
CA VAL A 13 5.99 -2.54 22.23
C VAL A 13 6.17 -2.00 20.81
N PHE A 14 5.21 -1.24 20.31
CA PHE A 14 5.30 -0.57 19.03
C PHE A 14 6.48 0.41 19.00
N ALA A 15 6.65 1.25 20.02
CA ALA A 15 7.75 2.21 20.10
C ALA A 15 9.13 1.52 20.11
N ILE A 16 9.29 0.45 20.90
CA ILE A 16 10.53 -0.35 20.95
C ILE A 16 10.78 -1.01 19.60
N GLY A 17 9.75 -1.61 18.98
CA GLY A 17 9.83 -2.22 17.66
C GLY A 17 10.25 -1.22 16.58
N ASN A 18 9.70 0.00 16.60
CA ASN A 18 10.10 1.06 15.68
C ASN A 18 11.53 1.56 15.92
N GLY A 19 11.97 1.64 17.17
CA GLY A 19 13.35 1.98 17.51
C GLY A 19 14.35 0.94 16.98
N LEU A 20 14.08 -0.34 17.21
CA LEU A 20 14.88 -1.46 16.69
C LEU A 20 14.86 -1.50 15.16
N TYR A 21 13.68 -1.29 14.55
CA TYR A 21 13.54 -1.19 13.10
C TYR A 21 14.38 -0.04 12.54
N ALA A 22 14.33 1.15 13.15
CA ALA A 22 15.12 2.30 12.74
C ALA A 22 16.64 2.00 12.80
N CYS A 23 17.11 1.35 13.87
CA CYS A 23 18.50 0.92 13.98
C CYS A 23 18.89 -0.06 12.86
N TRP A 24 18.06 -1.06 12.57
CA TRP A 24 18.33 -2.05 11.51
C TRP A 24 18.27 -1.44 10.10
N VAL A 25 17.34 -0.50 9.88
CA VAL A 25 17.12 0.12 8.56
C VAL A 25 18.27 1.03 8.13
N THR A 26 19.04 1.58 9.07
CA THR A 26 20.16 2.49 8.77
C THR A 26 21.12 1.94 7.72
N GLN A 27 21.36 0.63 7.71
CA GLN A 27 22.24 -0.02 6.72
C GLN A 27 21.74 0.09 5.27
N ARG A 28 20.42 0.18 5.06
CA ARG A 28 19.77 0.25 3.74
C ARG A 28 19.40 1.67 3.31
N THR A 29 19.60 2.67 4.17
CA THR A 29 19.22 4.08 3.90
C THR A 29 19.96 4.69 2.72
N SER A 30 21.23 4.34 2.49
CA SER A 30 22.02 4.90 1.38
C SER A 30 21.42 4.52 0.01
N PHE A 31 20.94 3.29 -0.13
CA PHE A 31 20.28 2.82 -1.34
C PHE A 31 18.93 3.51 -1.55
N CYS A 32 18.09 3.53 -0.49
CA CYS A 32 16.80 4.21 -0.52
C CYS A 32 16.94 5.71 -0.86
N SER A 33 17.93 6.41 -0.30
CA SER A 33 18.19 7.82 -0.60
C SER A 33 18.46 8.06 -2.09
N LYS A 34 19.27 7.21 -2.73
CA LYS A 34 19.55 7.31 -4.17
C LYS A 34 18.29 7.07 -5.01
N ILE A 35 17.49 6.07 -4.66
CA ILE A 35 16.19 5.80 -5.31
C ILE A 35 15.25 7.00 -5.14
N PHE A 36 15.16 7.52 -3.92
CA PHE A 36 14.26 8.62 -3.59
C PHE A 36 14.63 9.90 -4.35
N ILE A 37 15.92 10.26 -4.42
CA ILE A 37 16.40 11.39 -5.22
C ILE A 37 16.03 11.20 -6.69
N LYS A 38 16.19 9.98 -7.22
CA LYS A 38 15.82 9.67 -8.60
C LYS A 38 14.31 9.71 -8.85
N ALA A 39 13.50 9.29 -7.88
CA ALA A 39 12.05 9.39 -7.95
C ALA A 39 11.55 10.85 -7.93
N LEU A 40 12.29 11.76 -7.28
CA LEU A 40 11.96 13.18 -7.20
C LEU A 40 12.42 13.99 -8.42
N GLU A 41 13.35 13.49 -9.23
CA GLU A 41 13.88 14.19 -10.41
C GLU A 41 12.77 14.72 -11.35
N PRO A 42 11.73 13.93 -11.69
CA PRO A 42 10.63 14.40 -12.55
C PRO A 42 9.68 15.38 -11.86
N VAL A 43 9.61 15.38 -10.52
CA VAL A 43 8.67 16.24 -9.76
C VAL A 43 8.95 17.71 -10.02
N SER A 44 10.23 18.08 -10.20
CA SER A 44 10.65 19.44 -10.57
C SER A 44 10.03 19.94 -11.89
N LYS A 45 9.67 19.03 -12.81
CA LYS A 45 9.07 19.36 -14.11
C LYS A 45 7.55 19.48 -14.06
N PHE A 46 6.92 18.98 -12.99
CA PHE A 46 5.46 18.95 -12.83
C PHE A 46 5.06 19.55 -11.48
N PRO A 47 5.01 20.90 -11.35
CA PRO A 47 4.60 21.54 -10.10
C PRO A 47 3.15 21.18 -9.70
N ASP A 48 2.30 20.85 -10.67
CA ASP A 48 0.90 20.47 -10.47
C ASP A 48 0.70 19.01 -10.01
N LEU A 49 1.77 18.24 -9.80
CA LEU A 49 1.68 16.82 -9.43
C LEU A 49 0.97 16.59 -8.09
N ASN A 50 1.02 17.58 -7.19
CA ASN A 50 0.39 17.50 -5.87
C ASN A 50 -1.11 17.81 -5.87
N ARG A 51 -1.64 18.37 -6.96
CA ARG A 51 -3.05 18.79 -7.05
C ARG A 51 -4.06 17.66 -6.84
N PRO A 52 -3.90 16.47 -7.46
CA PRO A 52 -4.76 15.32 -7.17
C PRO A 52 -4.72 14.92 -5.70
N THR A 53 -3.54 14.95 -5.07
CA THR A 53 -3.38 14.60 -3.65
C THR A 53 -4.22 15.51 -2.75
N TYR A 54 -4.29 16.82 -3.05
CA TYR A 54 -5.17 17.74 -2.32
C TYR A 54 -6.66 17.42 -2.51
N TRP A 55 -7.09 17.07 -3.73
CA TRP A 55 -8.46 16.61 -3.98
C TRP A 55 -8.79 15.34 -3.19
N MET A 56 -7.86 14.39 -3.15
CA MET A 56 -8.02 13.14 -2.40
C MET A 56 -8.08 13.39 -0.88
N LEU A 57 -7.29 14.33 -0.38
CA LEU A 57 -7.31 14.73 1.03
C LEU A 57 -8.65 15.36 1.41
N GLY A 58 -9.18 16.27 0.57
CA GLY A 58 -10.49 16.87 0.78
C GLY A 58 -11.62 15.83 0.75
N ALA A 59 -11.59 14.92 -0.23
CA ALA A 59 -12.53 13.81 -0.30
C ALA A 59 -12.45 12.91 0.95
N GLY A 60 -11.24 12.64 1.44
CA GLY A 60 -11.00 11.88 2.66
C GLY A 60 -11.60 12.57 3.89
N PHE A 61 -11.46 13.88 4.03
CA PHE A 61 -12.09 14.63 5.13
C PHE A 61 -13.61 14.51 5.09
N CYS A 62 -14.24 14.72 3.92
CA CYS A 62 -15.68 14.57 3.76
C CYS A 62 -16.14 13.14 4.09
N TRP A 63 -15.39 12.13 3.65
CA TRP A 63 -15.68 10.73 3.95
C TRP A 63 -15.58 10.43 5.45
N MET A 64 -14.56 10.98 6.13
CA MET A 64 -14.41 10.86 7.58
C MET A 64 -15.61 11.47 8.32
N SER A 65 -16.08 12.64 7.92
CA SER A 65 -17.28 13.26 8.51
C SER A 65 -18.52 12.37 8.32
N PHE A 66 -18.72 11.84 7.12
CA PHE A 66 -19.82 10.90 6.85
C PHE A 66 -19.72 9.62 7.68
N TRP A 67 -18.51 9.08 7.81
CA TRP A 67 -18.26 7.88 8.62
C TRP A 67 -18.56 8.09 10.11
N ILE A 68 -18.19 9.25 10.68
CA ILE A 68 -18.50 9.58 12.08
C ILE A 68 -20.02 9.61 12.31
N LEU A 69 -20.77 10.24 11.40
CA LEU A 69 -22.23 10.25 11.47
C LEU A 69 -22.81 8.83 11.38
N ALA A 70 -22.26 7.99 10.50
CA ALA A 70 -22.67 6.59 10.37
C ALA A 70 -22.43 5.78 11.65
N VAL A 71 -21.30 6.01 12.35
CA VAL A 71 -21.00 5.34 13.63
C VAL A 71 -21.97 5.78 14.73
N ILE A 72 -22.28 7.08 14.84
CA ILE A 72 -23.26 7.58 15.81
C ILE A 72 -24.64 6.94 15.57
N GLY A 73 -25.04 6.82 14.29
CA GLY A 73 -26.26 6.11 13.91
C GLY A 73 -26.23 4.61 14.26
N ALA A 74 -25.09 3.95 14.00
CA ALA A 74 -24.89 2.51 14.24
C ALA A 74 -25.14 2.07 15.69
N LEU A 75 -24.90 2.95 16.66
CA LEU A 75 -25.12 2.68 18.09
C LEU A 75 -26.59 2.40 18.44
N ASN A 76 -27.54 2.81 17.60
CA ASN A 76 -28.98 2.62 17.82
C ASN A 76 -29.54 1.33 17.20
N PHE A 77 -28.72 0.55 16.51
CA PHE A 77 -29.16 -0.69 15.86
C PHE A 77 -29.04 -1.92 16.77
N TYR A 78 -29.65 -3.04 16.34
CA TYR A 78 -29.72 -4.28 17.11
C TYR A 78 -28.36 -5.01 17.28
N VAL A 79 -27.43 -4.81 16.34
CA VAL A 79 -26.09 -5.43 16.34
C VAL A 79 -24.95 -4.41 16.17
N PRO A 80 -24.76 -3.45 17.11
CA PRO A 80 -23.79 -2.37 16.96
C PRO A 80 -22.35 -2.83 16.67
N PRO A 81 -21.79 -3.87 17.34
CA PRO A 81 -20.41 -4.28 17.11
C PRO A 81 -20.13 -4.72 15.67
N LEU A 82 -21.04 -5.50 15.07
CA LEU A 82 -20.86 -6.00 13.70
C LEU A 82 -20.96 -4.88 12.67
N ILE A 83 -21.89 -3.94 12.89
CA ILE A 83 -22.05 -2.76 12.03
C ILE A 83 -20.81 -1.87 12.14
N ILE A 84 -20.29 -1.63 13.35
CA ILE A 84 -19.07 -0.85 13.56
C ILE A 84 -17.87 -1.52 12.88
N MET A 85 -17.72 -2.85 12.98
CA MET A 85 -16.65 -3.57 12.25
C MET A 85 -16.78 -3.40 10.73
N ALA A 86 -17.99 -3.52 10.18
CA ALA A 86 -18.23 -3.32 8.76
C ALA A 86 -17.92 -1.87 8.32
N LEU A 87 -18.27 -0.88 9.15
CA LEU A 87 -17.94 0.53 8.93
C LEU A 87 -16.43 0.77 8.96
N VAL A 88 -15.69 0.19 9.91
CA VAL A 88 -14.23 0.28 9.97
C VAL A 88 -13.59 -0.34 8.72
N LEU A 89 -14.07 -1.51 8.29
CA LEU A 89 -13.59 -2.16 7.07
C LEU A 89 -13.85 -1.30 5.83
N SER A 90 -15.04 -0.69 5.73
CA SER A 90 -15.37 0.24 4.66
C SER A 90 -14.45 1.46 4.68
N LEU A 91 -14.13 2.01 5.86
CA LEU A 91 -13.21 3.14 5.98
C LEU A 91 -11.81 2.78 5.51
N ALA A 92 -11.28 1.65 5.97
CA ALA A 92 -9.97 1.16 5.58
C ALA A 92 -9.87 0.92 4.08
N TRP A 93 -10.89 0.28 3.49
CA TRP A 93 -10.95 0.04 2.05
C TRP A 93 -11.01 1.34 1.25
N THR A 94 -11.88 2.29 1.61
CA THR A 94 -11.97 3.58 0.91
C THR A 94 -10.67 4.38 1.03
N ALA A 95 -10.00 4.35 2.19
CA ALA A 95 -8.70 4.99 2.37
C ALA A 95 -7.63 4.41 1.43
N GLU A 96 -7.64 3.09 1.27
CA GLU A 96 -6.71 2.40 0.36
C GLU A 96 -7.04 2.68 -1.11
N VAL A 97 -8.31 2.72 -1.49
CA VAL A 97 -8.74 3.16 -2.83
C VAL A 97 -8.26 4.57 -3.12
N MET A 98 -8.41 5.49 -2.16
CA MET A 98 -7.93 6.86 -2.33
C MET A 98 -6.42 6.90 -2.54
N ARG A 99 -5.65 6.16 -1.74
CA ARG A 99 -4.19 6.05 -1.90
C ARG A 99 -3.80 5.53 -3.29
N ASN A 100 -4.49 4.49 -3.76
CA ASN A 100 -4.15 3.84 -5.02
C ASN A 100 -4.57 4.66 -6.25
N VAL A 101 -5.65 5.45 -6.17
CA VAL A 101 -6.01 6.41 -7.21
C VAL A 101 -4.97 7.53 -7.33
N ALA A 102 -4.44 8.04 -6.21
CA ALA A 102 -3.32 8.99 -6.23
C ALA A 102 -2.09 8.38 -6.90
N ASN A 103 -1.74 7.13 -6.52
CA ASN A 103 -0.62 6.40 -7.07
C ASN A 103 -0.75 6.17 -8.59
N LEU A 104 -1.93 5.77 -9.06
CA LEU A 104 -2.24 5.61 -10.49
C LEU A 104 -2.10 6.93 -11.25
N THR A 105 -2.54 8.03 -10.65
CA THR A 105 -2.47 9.36 -11.27
C THR A 105 -1.03 9.79 -11.45
N VAL A 106 -0.21 9.71 -10.38
CA VAL A 106 1.21 10.06 -10.43
C VAL A 106 1.96 9.14 -11.39
N SER A 107 1.77 7.82 -11.25
CA SER A 107 2.39 6.83 -12.14
C SER A 107 2.07 7.09 -13.60
N ARG A 108 0.86 7.56 -13.93
CA ARG A 108 0.47 7.85 -15.30
C ARG A 108 1.20 9.07 -15.86
N VAL A 109 1.26 10.17 -15.10
CA VAL A 109 2.00 11.38 -15.51
C VAL A 109 3.46 11.04 -15.78
N ILE A 110 4.08 10.30 -14.87
CA ILE A 110 5.48 9.88 -14.97
C ILE A 110 5.70 8.92 -16.14
N SER A 111 4.79 7.95 -16.35
CA SER A 111 4.91 7.00 -17.45
C SER A 111 4.76 7.66 -18.82
N LEU A 112 3.83 8.61 -18.97
CA LEU A 112 3.68 9.38 -20.21
C LEU A 112 4.94 10.22 -20.50
N TYR A 113 5.57 10.75 -19.46
CA TYR A 113 6.81 11.50 -19.58
C TYR A 113 7.98 10.60 -20.03
N TYR A 114 8.19 9.45 -19.40
CA TYR A 114 9.34 8.57 -19.73
C TYR A 114 9.15 7.74 -21.01
N LEU A 115 7.93 7.27 -21.30
CA LEU A 115 7.68 6.39 -22.45
C LEU A 115 7.40 7.16 -23.74
N ILE A 116 6.74 8.32 -23.65
CA ILE A 116 6.23 9.07 -24.82
C ILE A 116 6.90 10.46 -24.91
N GLY A 117 7.60 10.91 -23.89
CA GLY A 117 8.17 12.26 -23.85
C GLY A 117 7.12 13.37 -23.71
N MET A 118 5.88 13.02 -23.36
CA MET A 118 4.78 13.98 -23.28
C MET A 118 4.60 14.54 -21.87
N GLN A 119 4.50 15.87 -21.77
CA GLN A 119 4.03 16.54 -20.55
C GLN A 119 2.50 16.59 -20.56
N SER A 120 1.86 15.64 -19.87
CA SER A 120 0.40 15.60 -19.76
C SER A 120 -0.09 16.42 -18.57
N SER A 121 -1.28 16.99 -18.68
CA SER A 121 -1.94 17.64 -17.55
C SER A 121 -2.30 16.59 -16.49
N THR A 122 -1.89 16.85 -15.24
CA THR A 122 -2.18 16.00 -14.08
C THR A 122 -3.69 15.79 -13.90
N GLN A 123 -4.51 16.81 -14.21
CA GLN A 123 -5.97 16.73 -14.09
C GLN A 123 -6.59 15.73 -15.07
N PHE A 124 -6.09 15.70 -16.30
CA PHE A 124 -6.54 14.74 -17.30
C PHE A 124 -6.17 13.30 -16.90
N CYS A 125 -4.95 13.11 -16.37
CA CYS A 125 -4.52 11.82 -15.86
C CYS A 125 -5.37 11.37 -14.66
N PHE A 126 -5.73 12.29 -13.76
CA PHE A 126 -6.60 12.02 -12.62
C PHE A 126 -8.01 11.62 -13.05
N GLN A 127 -8.62 12.36 -13.98
CA GLN A 127 -9.94 12.04 -14.51
C GLN A 127 -9.96 10.66 -15.16
N ARG A 128 -8.91 10.32 -15.91
CA ARG A 128 -8.78 8.99 -16.51
C ARG A 128 -8.56 7.89 -15.47
N ALA A 129 -7.82 8.17 -14.40
CA ALA A 129 -7.66 7.23 -13.30
C ALA A 129 -9.01 6.92 -12.63
N LEU A 130 -9.85 7.95 -12.45
CA LEU A 130 -11.20 7.81 -11.88
C LEU A 130 -12.22 7.15 -12.82
N SER A 131 -12.10 7.30 -14.14
CA SER A 131 -13.06 6.69 -15.07
C SER A 131 -12.67 5.29 -15.51
N ASN A 132 -11.45 5.12 -16.00
CA ASN A 132 -11.03 3.89 -16.69
C ASN A 132 -10.30 2.91 -15.77
N ASN A 133 -9.53 3.44 -14.80
CA ASN A 133 -8.67 2.60 -13.96
C ASN A 133 -9.24 2.39 -12.56
N LEU A 134 -10.39 2.98 -12.23
CA LEU A 134 -10.99 2.92 -10.90
C LEU A 134 -11.38 1.50 -10.52
N GLY A 135 -11.92 0.70 -11.45
CA GLY A 135 -12.25 -0.71 -11.18
C GLY A 135 -11.03 -1.52 -10.76
N SER A 136 -9.92 -1.37 -11.49
CA SER A 136 -8.64 -2.00 -11.14
C SER A 136 -8.04 -1.44 -9.85
N ALA A 137 -8.23 -0.15 -9.56
CA ALA A 137 -7.81 0.46 -8.30
C ALA A 137 -8.59 -0.12 -7.11
N CYS A 138 -9.91 -0.27 -7.23
CA CYS A 138 -10.79 -0.83 -6.21
C CYS A 138 -10.48 -2.30 -5.92
N LEU A 139 -10.30 -3.10 -6.97
CA LEU A 139 -9.90 -4.51 -6.83
C LEU A 139 -8.52 -4.61 -6.17
N GLY A 140 -7.53 -3.87 -6.65
CA GLY A 140 -6.20 -3.87 -6.06
C GLY A 140 -6.22 -3.44 -4.58
N SER A 141 -7.04 -2.45 -4.23
CA SER A 141 -7.12 -1.95 -2.84
C SER A 141 -7.74 -2.96 -1.85
N LEU A 142 -8.48 -3.95 -2.36
CA LEU A 142 -8.98 -5.06 -1.56
C LEU A 142 -7.93 -6.17 -1.43
N PHE A 143 -7.34 -6.57 -2.56
CA PHE A 143 -6.48 -7.76 -2.61
C PHE A 143 -5.03 -7.47 -2.21
N VAL A 144 -4.42 -6.37 -2.67
CA VAL A 144 -3.01 -6.07 -2.40
C VAL A 144 -2.68 -6.03 -0.91
N PRO A 145 -3.44 -5.32 -0.05
CA PRO A 145 -3.14 -5.31 1.38
C PRO A 145 -3.31 -6.68 2.04
N ALA A 146 -4.32 -7.45 1.63
CA ALA A 146 -4.53 -8.79 2.14
C ALA A 146 -3.38 -9.73 1.77
N ILE A 147 -2.88 -9.62 0.53
CA ILE A 147 -1.74 -10.38 0.04
C ILE A 147 -0.47 -9.99 0.79
N GLU A 148 -0.21 -8.70 0.97
CA GLU A 148 0.98 -8.22 1.69
C GLU A 148 0.96 -8.62 3.17
N ALA A 149 -0.23 -8.59 3.81
CA ALA A 149 -0.40 -9.07 5.17
C ALA A 149 -0.10 -10.57 5.28
N LEU A 150 -0.58 -11.38 4.33
CA LEU A 150 -0.23 -12.80 4.25
C LEU A 150 1.29 -12.99 4.10
N ARG A 151 1.97 -12.18 3.26
CA ARG A 151 3.43 -12.25 3.09
C ARG A 151 4.18 -12.08 4.41
N ILE A 152 3.77 -11.10 5.21
CA ILE A 152 4.38 -10.84 6.52
C ILE A 152 4.16 -12.05 7.44
N LEU A 153 2.95 -12.62 7.46
CA LEU A 153 2.64 -13.81 8.24
C LEU A 153 3.49 -15.02 7.81
N ALA A 154 3.60 -15.29 6.52
CA ALA A 154 4.42 -16.40 6.01
C ALA A 154 5.90 -16.23 6.32
N ARG A 155 6.45 -15.01 6.19
CA ARG A 155 7.83 -14.72 6.61
C ARG A 155 8.03 -14.89 8.10
N GLY A 156 7.06 -14.46 8.91
CA GLY A 156 7.08 -14.66 10.36
C GLY A 156 7.09 -16.14 10.74
N LEU A 157 6.27 -16.95 10.07
CA LEU A 157 6.23 -18.40 10.27
C LEU A 157 7.56 -19.08 9.86
N ASN A 158 8.15 -18.70 8.73
CA ASN A 158 9.45 -19.23 8.29
C ASN A 158 10.61 -18.82 9.23
N LEU A 159 10.49 -17.71 9.97
CA LEU A 159 11.48 -17.33 10.98
C LEU A 159 11.32 -18.09 12.30
N LEU A 160 10.14 -18.69 12.52
CA LEU A 160 9.80 -19.52 13.68
C LEU A 160 10.00 -21.02 13.40
N GLU A 161 10.54 -21.38 12.23
CA GLU A 161 10.82 -22.76 11.85
C GLU A 161 11.85 -23.38 12.81
N GLY A 162 11.35 -24.19 13.74
CA GLY A 162 12.08 -25.23 14.49
C GLY A 162 11.77 -26.62 13.94
N GLU A 163 12.43 -27.65 14.47
CA GLU A 163 12.56 -29.04 13.95
C GLU A 163 11.27 -29.90 13.79
N ASP A 164 10.07 -29.33 13.69
CA ASP A 164 8.82 -30.11 13.60
C ASP A 164 8.36 -30.37 12.15
N GLU A 165 8.68 -31.56 11.63
CA GLU A 165 8.42 -32.06 10.26
C GLU A 165 6.96 -31.99 9.77
N PHE A 166 5.95 -31.97 10.66
CA PHE A 166 4.54 -31.97 10.26
C PHE A 166 4.03 -30.57 9.88
N MET A 167 4.62 -29.51 10.42
CA MET A 167 4.27 -28.13 10.09
C MET A 167 4.82 -27.70 8.71
N PHE A 168 5.87 -28.40 8.23
CA PHE A 168 6.54 -28.15 6.96
C PHE A 168 5.69 -28.46 5.71
N SER A 169 4.85 -29.50 5.72
CA SER A 169 4.07 -29.87 4.53
C SER A 169 2.96 -28.86 4.22
N CYS A 170 2.22 -28.44 5.25
CA CYS A 170 1.20 -27.40 5.13
C CYS A 170 1.82 -26.03 4.87
N ALA A 171 2.95 -25.70 5.50
CA ALA A 171 3.70 -24.48 5.23
C ALA A 171 4.15 -24.41 3.76
N HIS A 172 4.76 -25.47 3.22
CA HIS A 172 5.18 -25.49 1.82
C HIS A 172 4.02 -25.40 0.82
N CYS A 173 2.87 -26.02 1.11
CA CYS A 173 1.67 -25.90 0.27
C CYS A 173 1.13 -24.46 0.30
N CYS A 174 0.98 -23.87 1.49
CA CYS A 174 0.56 -22.49 1.66
C CYS A 174 1.53 -21.51 0.98
N LEU A 175 2.84 -21.73 1.10
CA LEU A 175 3.86 -20.92 0.45
C LEU A 175 3.74 -20.95 -1.08
N ARG A 176 3.49 -22.11 -1.71
CA ARG A 176 3.27 -22.19 -3.17
C ARG A 176 1.99 -21.49 -3.62
N VAL A 177 0.90 -21.63 -2.85
CA VAL A 177 -0.35 -20.92 -3.14
C VAL A 177 -0.14 -19.42 -3.01
N MET A 178 0.59 -18.99 -1.98
CA MET A 178 0.92 -17.59 -1.76
C MET A 178 1.82 -17.02 -2.85
N ASP A 179 2.81 -17.78 -3.33
CA ASP A 179 3.68 -17.37 -4.43
C ASP A 179 2.89 -17.16 -5.74
N SER A 180 1.95 -18.05 -6.01
CA SER A 180 0.99 -17.89 -7.11
C SER A 180 0.07 -16.68 -6.94
N ILE A 181 -0.29 -16.33 -5.70
CA ILE A 181 -1.10 -15.15 -5.38
C ILE A 181 -0.24 -13.87 -5.49
N PHE A 182 1.04 -13.91 -5.12
CA PHE A 182 1.98 -12.78 -5.23
C PHE A 182 2.22 -12.37 -6.67
N ARG A 183 2.34 -13.35 -7.59
CA ARG A 183 2.37 -13.05 -9.04
C ARG A 183 1.11 -12.33 -9.53
N ARG A 184 -0.01 -12.47 -8.82
CA ARG A 184 -1.32 -11.92 -9.19
C ARG A 184 -1.72 -10.65 -8.44
N GLY A 185 -0.98 -10.24 -7.40
CA GLY A 185 -1.25 -9.02 -6.65
C GLY A 185 0.01 -8.41 -6.06
N ASN A 186 0.46 -7.32 -6.69
CA ASN A 186 1.59 -6.54 -6.22
C ASN A 186 1.30 -5.04 -6.36
N GLY A 187 1.84 -4.23 -5.45
CA GLY A 187 1.69 -2.76 -5.51
C GLY A 187 2.34 -2.13 -6.75
N TRP A 188 3.30 -2.82 -7.37
CA TRP A 188 3.95 -2.37 -8.61
C TRP A 188 3.04 -2.47 -9.85
N ALA A 189 1.95 -3.26 -9.78
CA ALA A 189 0.95 -3.38 -10.82
C ALA A 189 0.30 -2.03 -11.16
N TYR A 190 0.15 -1.13 -10.18
CA TYR A 190 -0.42 0.20 -10.43
C TYR A 190 0.39 1.01 -11.45
N VAL A 191 1.71 0.83 -11.50
CA VAL A 191 2.55 1.50 -12.52
C VAL A 191 2.24 0.94 -13.91
N GLN A 192 2.14 -0.38 -14.06
CA GLN A 192 1.75 -1.03 -15.33
C GLN A 192 0.33 -0.64 -15.78
N ILE A 193 -0.64 -0.59 -14.87
CA ILE A 193 -2.02 -0.15 -15.15
C ILE A 193 -2.01 1.31 -15.62
N ALA A 194 -1.23 2.17 -14.95
CA ALA A 194 -1.15 3.58 -15.29
C ALA A 194 -0.50 3.83 -16.65
N ALA A 195 0.56 3.07 -16.97
CA ALA A 195 1.31 3.17 -18.21
C ALA A 195 0.54 2.60 -19.41
N TYR A 196 0.03 1.38 -19.30
CA TYR A 196 -0.52 0.62 -20.44
C TYR A 196 -2.05 0.45 -20.41
N GLY A 197 -2.72 0.80 -19.31
CA GLY A 197 -4.18 0.69 -19.20
C GLY A 197 -4.70 -0.74 -19.14
N LYS A 198 -3.89 -1.69 -18.64
CA LYS A 198 -4.25 -3.11 -18.47
C LYS A 198 -5.06 -3.32 -17.19
N ASP A 199 -5.78 -4.44 -17.13
CA ASP A 199 -6.47 -4.89 -15.91
C ASP A 199 -5.48 -5.28 -14.81
N PHE A 200 -5.90 -5.13 -13.54
CA PHE A 200 -5.06 -5.37 -12.36
C PHE A 200 -4.36 -6.73 -12.36
N GLY A 201 -5.07 -7.82 -12.66
CA GLY A 201 -4.49 -9.17 -12.65
C GLY A 201 -3.40 -9.37 -13.72
N LYS A 202 -3.65 -8.88 -14.94
CA LYS A 202 -2.69 -8.99 -16.05
C LYS A 202 -1.50 -8.05 -15.83
N ALA A 203 -1.74 -6.84 -15.35
CA ALA A 203 -0.71 -5.89 -14.98
C ALA A 203 0.20 -6.45 -13.87
N SER A 204 -0.37 -7.13 -12.87
CA SER A 204 0.41 -7.75 -11.79
C SER A 204 1.36 -8.82 -12.30
N GLN A 205 0.87 -9.72 -13.17
CA GLN A 205 1.68 -10.77 -13.77
C GLN A 205 2.78 -10.19 -14.66
N ASP A 206 2.43 -9.27 -15.55
CA ASP A 206 3.39 -8.66 -16.46
C ASP A 206 4.48 -7.88 -15.70
N THR A 207 4.13 -7.22 -14.59
CA THR A 207 5.12 -6.56 -13.71
C THR A 207 6.08 -7.57 -13.08
N TRP A 208 5.55 -8.68 -12.55
CA TRP A 208 6.39 -9.67 -11.88
C TRP A 208 7.30 -10.41 -12.87
N ASP A 209 6.79 -10.76 -14.04
CA ASP A 209 7.57 -11.35 -15.13
C ASP A 209 8.70 -10.41 -15.60
N LEU A 210 8.49 -9.09 -15.54
CA LEU A 210 9.55 -8.11 -15.84
C LEU A 210 10.61 -8.05 -14.75
N PHE A 211 10.25 -8.23 -13.48
CA PHE A 211 11.21 -8.28 -12.38
C PHE A 211 12.06 -9.55 -12.42
N GLU A 212 11.44 -10.71 -12.66
CA GLU A 212 12.14 -12.00 -12.84
C GLU A 212 13.16 -11.90 -13.99
N LYS A 213 12.74 -11.41 -15.16
CA LYS A 213 13.61 -11.28 -16.35
C LYS A 213 14.79 -10.34 -16.18
N ARG A 214 14.71 -9.40 -15.23
CA ARG A 214 15.76 -8.40 -14.97
C ARG A 214 16.50 -8.64 -13.66
N GLU A 215 16.21 -9.76 -12.97
CA GLU A 215 16.79 -10.11 -11.67
C GLU A 215 16.62 -8.98 -10.63
N MET A 216 15.48 -8.27 -10.67
CA MET A 216 15.20 -7.12 -9.81
C MET A 216 14.44 -7.47 -8.52
N GLU A 217 14.07 -8.73 -8.31
CA GLU A 217 13.43 -9.22 -7.10
C GLU A 217 14.13 -8.80 -5.79
N PRO A 218 15.46 -8.98 -5.62
CA PRO A 218 16.14 -8.58 -4.40
C PRO A 218 16.14 -7.06 -4.19
N ILE A 219 16.08 -6.27 -5.28
CA ILE A 219 15.97 -4.81 -5.21
C ILE A 219 14.61 -4.41 -4.67
N VAL A 220 13.54 -5.01 -5.19
CA VAL A 220 12.17 -4.75 -4.74
C VAL A 220 11.99 -5.14 -3.28
N ASP A 221 12.53 -6.28 -2.85
CA ASP A 221 12.47 -6.70 -1.44
C ASP A 221 13.36 -5.85 -0.52
N SER A 222 14.37 -5.19 -1.08
CA SER A 222 15.22 -4.24 -0.35
C SER A 222 14.61 -2.85 -0.22
N ASP A 223 13.54 -2.53 -0.94
CA ASP A 223 12.91 -1.22 -0.91
C ASP A 223 12.13 -0.99 0.39
N ILE A 224 12.66 -0.08 1.21
CA ILE A 224 12.10 0.34 2.50
C ILE A 224 11.40 1.69 2.42
N THR A 225 11.28 2.28 1.22
CA THR A 225 10.75 3.64 1.04
C THR A 225 9.33 3.77 1.60
N SER A 226 8.49 2.77 1.37
CA SER A 226 7.11 2.73 1.89
C SER A 226 7.05 2.77 3.42
N ALA A 227 7.93 2.01 4.08
CA ALA A 227 8.05 1.97 5.54
C ALA A 227 8.57 3.30 6.09
N ILE A 228 9.59 3.90 5.46
CA ILE A 228 10.11 5.22 5.87
C ILE A 228 9.01 6.28 5.76
N CYS A 229 8.30 6.34 4.63
CA CYS A 229 7.20 7.29 4.45
C CYS A 229 6.07 7.08 5.46
N PHE A 230 5.77 5.83 5.81
CA PHE A 230 4.80 5.51 6.86
C PHE A 230 5.26 6.04 8.22
N LEU A 231 6.49 5.76 8.62
CA LEU A 231 7.06 6.24 9.89
C LEU A 231 7.09 7.76 9.98
N THR A 232 7.54 8.43 8.92
CA THR A 232 7.52 9.90 8.85
C THR A 232 6.11 10.44 9.08
N ARG A 233 5.09 9.81 8.46
CA ARG A 233 3.69 10.22 8.63
C ARG A 233 3.19 10.02 10.06
N VAL A 234 3.53 8.90 10.69
CA VAL A 234 3.18 8.62 12.10
C VAL A 234 3.83 9.64 13.02
N CYS A 235 5.12 9.95 12.82
CA CYS A 235 5.82 10.96 13.59
C CYS A 235 5.23 12.36 13.39
N SER A 236 4.95 12.77 12.16
CA SER A 236 4.34 14.08 11.87
C SER A 236 2.91 14.22 12.39
N GLY A 237 2.14 13.13 12.47
CA GLY A 237 0.79 13.15 13.05
C GLY A 237 0.75 13.05 14.57
N SER A 238 1.89 12.74 15.20
CA SER A 238 2.04 12.65 16.66
C SER A 238 2.49 13.96 17.31
N ILE A 239 2.87 14.97 16.51
CA ILE A 239 3.29 16.31 16.94
C ILE A 239 2.12 17.28 16.73
#